data_AF-A0A672UDK9-F1
#
_entry.id   AF-A0A672UDK9-F1
#
_cell.length_a   1.000
_cell.length_b   1.000
_cell.length_c   1.000
_cell.angle_alpha   90.00
_cell.angle_beta   90.00
_cell.angle_gamma   90.00
#
_symmetry.space_group_name_H-M   'P 1'
#
loop_
_entity.id
_entity.type
_entity.pdbx_description
1 polymer ?
#
loop_
_entity_poly.entity_id
_entity_poly.type
_entity_poly.pdbx_seq_one_letter_code
_entity_poly.pdbx_strand_id
1 'polypeptide(L)'
;MGSLCWTLSQPHSFSLQSSKVVQGLTGLRNLGNTCFMNSILQCLSNTKELRDYCLQNQYLRDLNNNSRMRTALMSEFAKLLQLLWTSSPNESVSPSEFKIQIQRYAPRFVGYNQQDAQEFLRFLLDGLHSEVNRVLVRPRASTDTLDHLPDDEKSRQMWRRYQEREDSRISDLFVGQLKSSLTCSECGYCSTAFDPFWDLSLPIPKPHGAGLCLHPPSHALCLPQTCCRCKARTRCTKKFSIQKFPKILVLHLKRFSEARIRTSKLTTFINFQLKDLDLREFASQSCNHAVYNLYAVSNHSGTTMGGHYTAYCKSPISSEWHSFNDSRVTPMSSSHIRSSDAYLLFYELASPQARSRPRGRAQAAQAPSGRWHLFFTLGYVLVSFFFSFWLVCNKDTEQGTLRAWGCRPH
;
A
#
# COMPACT_ATOMS: atom_id res chain seq x y z
N MET A 1 79.81 24.42 16.22
CA MET A 1 78.91 23.28 16.49
C MET A 1 77.53 23.85 16.77
N GLY A 2 76.60 23.74 15.83
CA GLY A 2 75.24 24.28 15.97
C GLY A 2 74.30 23.55 15.02
N SER A 3 73.28 22.94 15.61
CA SER A 3 72.43 21.87 15.09
C SER A 3 71.45 22.33 14.01
N LEU A 4 71.16 21.44 13.05
CA LEU A 4 70.04 21.52 12.11
C LEU A 4 68.71 21.50 12.88
N CYS A 5 67.81 22.44 12.58
CA CYS A 5 66.39 22.37 12.95
C CYS A 5 65.56 22.61 11.69
N TRP A 6 64.84 21.58 11.25
CA TRP A 6 63.89 21.64 10.16
C TRP A 6 62.54 22.12 10.70
N THR A 7 62.06 23.29 10.27
CA THR A 7 60.68 23.71 10.47
C THR A 7 59.79 23.10 9.37
N LEU A 8 58.97 22.12 9.76
CA LEU A 8 57.87 21.56 8.98
C LEU A 8 56.78 22.63 8.78
N SER A 9 56.59 23.12 7.56
CA SER A 9 55.34 23.76 7.15
C SER A 9 54.27 22.70 6.94
N GLN A 10 53.14 22.85 7.64
CA GLN A 10 51.98 21.99 7.53
C GLN A 10 51.35 22.06 6.12
N PRO A 11 50.99 20.94 5.48
CA PRO A 11 50.10 20.99 4.33
C PRO A 11 48.66 21.19 4.83
N HIS A 12 48.00 22.20 4.29
CA HIS A 12 46.56 22.43 4.47
C HIS A 12 45.78 21.14 4.17
N SER A 13 45.08 20.64 5.18
CA SER A 13 44.13 19.55 5.03
C SER A 13 42.96 20.00 4.17
N PHE A 14 43.01 19.70 2.87
CA PHE A 14 41.81 19.67 2.05
C PHE A 14 40.90 18.59 2.62
N SER A 15 39.81 19.03 3.26
CA SER A 15 38.68 18.19 3.59
C SER A 15 38.15 17.59 2.29
N LEU A 16 38.45 16.32 2.04
CA LEU A 16 37.68 15.49 1.13
C LEU A 16 36.30 15.34 1.75
N GLN A 17 35.40 16.28 1.43
CA GLN A 17 33.97 16.02 1.53
C GLN A 17 33.71 14.77 0.70
N SER A 18 33.41 13.67 1.39
CA SER A 18 32.79 12.50 0.76
C SER A 18 31.52 12.98 0.07
N SER A 19 31.61 13.19 -1.25
CA SER A 19 30.43 13.44 -2.07
C SER A 19 29.56 12.20 -1.91
N LYS A 20 28.45 12.32 -1.18
CA LYS A 20 27.44 11.26 -1.12
C LYS A 20 27.16 10.86 -2.57
N VAL A 21 27.51 9.64 -2.96
CA VAL A 21 27.33 9.18 -4.34
C VAL A 21 25.84 9.23 -4.62
N VAL A 22 25.44 10.16 -5.49
CA VAL A 22 24.05 10.41 -5.84
C VAL A 22 23.65 9.31 -6.84
N GLN A 23 22.85 8.35 -6.39
CA GLN A 23 22.35 7.24 -7.22
C GLN A 23 20.82 7.23 -7.25
N GLY A 24 20.26 6.69 -8.33
CA GLY A 24 18.80 6.54 -8.49
C GLY A 24 18.08 7.86 -8.78
N LEU A 25 18.79 8.92 -9.17
CA LEU A 25 18.23 10.22 -9.55
C LEU A 25 18.23 10.42 -11.08
N THR A 26 17.84 9.38 -11.80
CA THR A 26 17.85 9.32 -13.27
C THR A 26 16.44 9.49 -13.81
N GLY A 27 16.25 10.37 -14.79
CA GLY A 27 14.96 10.59 -15.44
C GLY A 27 14.61 9.51 -16.46
N LEU A 28 13.34 9.41 -16.84
CA LEU A 28 12.86 8.53 -17.91
C LEU A 28 12.35 9.34 -19.10
N ARG A 29 12.79 9.02 -20.32
CA ARG A 29 12.28 9.69 -21.52
C ARG A 29 10.81 9.34 -21.75
N ASN A 30 10.01 10.35 -22.09
CA ASN A 30 8.63 10.13 -22.51
C ASN A 30 8.64 9.63 -23.96
N LEU A 31 8.00 8.49 -24.22
CA LEU A 31 7.97 7.84 -25.53
C LEU A 31 6.66 8.14 -26.29
N GLY A 32 5.94 9.18 -25.89
CA GLY A 32 4.62 9.56 -26.39
C GLY A 32 3.52 9.12 -25.42
N ASN A 33 3.03 10.05 -24.61
CA ASN A 33 2.00 9.83 -23.58
C ASN A 33 2.34 8.71 -22.57
N THR A 34 3.62 8.45 -22.31
CA THR A 34 4.05 7.36 -21.41
C THR A 34 4.37 7.82 -19.98
N CYS A 35 3.92 9.01 -19.57
CA CYS A 35 4.19 9.52 -18.22
C CYS A 35 3.56 8.65 -17.13
N PHE A 36 2.42 7.99 -17.40
CA PHE A 36 1.82 7.01 -16.48
C PHE A 36 2.79 5.86 -16.18
N MET A 37 3.47 5.35 -17.21
CA MET A 37 4.47 4.29 -17.11
C MET A 37 5.70 4.79 -16.36
N ASN A 38 6.22 5.97 -16.73
CA ASN A 38 7.39 6.56 -16.08
C ASN A 38 7.15 6.78 -14.58
N SER A 39 5.98 7.29 -14.20
CA SER A 39 5.64 7.51 -12.79
C SER A 39 5.66 6.20 -11.97
N ILE A 40 5.06 5.13 -12.50
CA ILE A 40 5.04 3.83 -11.83
C ILE A 40 6.43 3.21 -11.77
N LEU A 41 7.19 3.27 -12.85
CA LEU A 41 8.57 2.76 -12.88
C LEU A 41 9.45 3.46 -11.85
N GLN A 42 9.31 4.77 -11.66
CA GLN A 42 10.05 5.52 -10.64
C GLN A 42 9.64 5.12 -9.21
N CYS A 43 8.34 4.91 -8.96
CA CYS A 43 7.85 4.41 -7.67
C CYS A 43 8.39 3.00 -7.35
N LEU A 44 8.35 2.09 -8.33
CA LEU A 44 8.87 0.73 -8.18
C LEU A 44 10.40 0.70 -8.06
N SER A 45 11.11 1.53 -8.81
CA SER A 45 12.57 1.69 -8.73
C SER A 45 13.04 2.10 -7.33
N ASN A 46 12.25 2.91 -6.62
CA ASN A 46 12.51 3.30 -5.23
C ASN A 46 11.99 2.31 -4.18
N THR A 47 11.41 1.18 -4.61
CA THR A 47 11.00 0.09 -3.69
C THR A 47 12.23 -0.75 -3.33
N LYS A 48 12.82 -0.51 -2.16
CA LYS A 48 14.15 -1.03 -1.77
C LYS A 48 14.35 -2.54 -2.03
N GLU A 49 13.48 -3.40 -1.50
CA GLU A 49 13.63 -4.86 -1.65
C GLU A 49 13.47 -5.33 -3.12
N LEU A 50 12.60 -4.68 -3.90
CA LEU A 50 12.42 -4.99 -5.32
C LEU A 50 13.61 -4.54 -6.16
N ARG A 51 14.12 -3.32 -5.88
CA ARG A 51 15.33 -2.79 -6.49
C ARG A 51 16.52 -3.71 -6.21
N ASP A 52 16.75 -4.06 -4.96
CA ASP A 52 17.90 -4.89 -4.58
C ASP A 52 17.84 -6.28 -5.24
N TYR A 53 16.63 -6.85 -5.36
CA TYR A 53 16.39 -8.09 -6.11
C TYR A 53 16.82 -7.99 -7.59
N CYS A 54 16.59 -6.84 -8.22
CA CYS A 54 16.99 -6.58 -9.62
C CYS A 54 18.48 -6.26 -9.76
N LEU A 55 19.02 -5.37 -8.92
CA LEU A 55 20.42 -4.94 -8.98
C LEU A 55 21.40 -6.08 -8.65
N GLN A 56 21.00 -6.99 -7.77
CA GLN A 56 21.81 -8.15 -7.38
C GLN A 56 21.56 -9.37 -8.29
N ASN A 57 20.82 -9.21 -9.39
CA ASN A 57 20.49 -10.27 -10.35
C ASN A 57 19.84 -11.52 -9.71
N GLN A 58 19.18 -11.35 -8.56
CA GLN A 58 18.58 -12.48 -7.84
C GLN A 58 17.40 -13.08 -8.63
N TYR A 59 16.72 -12.25 -9.43
CA TYR A 59 15.60 -12.65 -10.28
C TYR A 59 15.96 -13.73 -11.29
N LEU A 60 17.22 -13.82 -11.73
CA LEU A 60 17.67 -14.85 -12.67
C LEU A 60 17.45 -16.27 -12.15
N ARG A 61 17.46 -16.47 -10.82
CA ARG A 61 17.23 -17.78 -10.19
C ARG A 61 15.75 -18.18 -10.17
N ASP A 62 14.86 -17.19 -10.21
CA ASP A 62 13.41 -17.40 -10.16
C ASP A 62 12.78 -17.36 -11.57
N LEU A 63 13.53 -16.94 -12.62
CA LEU A 63 13.02 -16.82 -13.98
C LEU A 63 12.51 -18.16 -14.52
N ASN A 64 11.24 -18.15 -14.92
CA ASN A 64 10.60 -19.30 -15.54
C ASN A 64 10.80 -19.29 -17.06
N ASN A 65 11.73 -20.12 -17.54
CA ASN A 65 11.99 -20.30 -18.98
C ASN A 65 10.84 -20.95 -19.77
N ASN A 66 9.83 -21.50 -19.07
CA ASN A 66 8.68 -22.19 -19.67
C ASN A 66 7.41 -21.32 -19.69
N SER A 67 7.51 -19.99 -19.50
CA SER A 67 6.34 -19.11 -19.54
C SER A 67 5.71 -19.12 -20.95
N ARG A 68 4.39 -19.37 -21.03
CA ARG A 68 3.64 -19.45 -22.30
C ARG A 68 3.74 -18.18 -23.15
N MET A 69 3.98 -17.03 -22.51
CA MET A 69 4.05 -15.73 -23.17
C MET A 69 5.40 -15.46 -23.86
N ARG A 70 6.48 -16.21 -23.52
CA ARG A 70 7.86 -15.99 -24.00
C ARG A 70 8.28 -14.50 -23.99
N THR A 71 7.79 -13.74 -23.02
CA THR A 71 8.20 -12.36 -22.79
C THR A 71 9.51 -12.34 -21.99
N ALA A 72 10.24 -11.24 -22.09
CA ALA A 72 11.44 -10.97 -21.28
C ALA A 72 11.18 -9.80 -20.32
N LEU A 73 9.95 -9.66 -19.82
CA LEU A 73 9.48 -8.48 -19.11
C LEU A 73 10.29 -8.22 -17.83
N MET A 74 10.50 -9.25 -17.01
CA MET A 74 11.29 -9.16 -15.78
C MET A 74 12.75 -8.81 -16.08
N SER A 75 13.33 -9.40 -17.13
CA SER A 75 14.70 -9.10 -17.55
C SER A 75 14.86 -7.66 -18.01
N GLU A 76 13.96 -7.14 -18.86
CA GLU A 76 14.01 -5.74 -19.31
C GLU A 76 13.67 -4.76 -18.18
N PHE A 77 12.77 -5.13 -17.27
CA PHE A 77 12.51 -4.35 -16.06
C PHE A 77 13.76 -4.25 -15.17
N ALA A 78 14.45 -5.37 -14.92
CA ALA A 78 15.66 -5.39 -14.11
C ALA A 78 16.80 -4.59 -14.75
N LYS A 79 17.02 -4.72 -16.06
CA LYS A 79 17.99 -3.90 -16.82
C LYS A 79 17.67 -2.41 -16.70
N LEU A 80 16.39 -2.04 -16.82
CA LEU A 80 15.98 -0.64 -16.68
C LEU A 80 16.27 -0.11 -15.27
N LEU A 81 15.97 -0.89 -14.22
CA LEU A 81 16.32 -0.54 -12.84
C LEU A 81 17.84 -0.41 -12.68
N GLN A 82 18.64 -1.31 -13.24
CA GLN A 82 20.09 -1.20 -13.22
C GLN A 82 20.56 0.12 -13.84
N LEU A 83 20.07 0.47 -15.03
CA LEU A 83 20.38 1.75 -15.67
C LEU A 83 19.98 2.95 -14.80
N LEU A 84 18.78 2.95 -14.23
CA LEU A 84 18.32 4.06 -13.37
C LEU A 84 19.24 4.28 -12.14
N TRP A 85 19.84 3.22 -11.62
CA TRP A 85 20.67 3.25 -10.40
C TRP A 85 22.18 3.32 -10.65
N THR A 86 22.65 3.11 -11.89
CA THR A 86 24.07 3.22 -12.27
C THR A 86 24.39 4.42 -13.17
N SER A 87 23.39 4.99 -13.85
CA SER A 87 23.55 6.19 -14.67
C SER A 87 24.00 7.41 -13.86
N SER A 88 24.66 8.34 -14.56
CA SER A 88 25.10 9.60 -13.97
C SER A 88 23.91 10.48 -13.58
N PRO A 89 24.03 11.29 -12.51
CA PRO A 89 23.03 12.29 -12.17
C PRO A 89 22.76 13.21 -13.37
N ASN A 90 21.49 13.57 -13.58
CA ASN A 90 20.98 14.43 -14.68
C ASN A 90 20.90 13.78 -16.07
N GLU A 91 21.23 12.50 -16.21
CA GLU A 91 20.91 11.75 -17.43
C GLU A 91 19.45 11.28 -17.43
N SER A 92 18.95 10.98 -18.63
CA SER A 92 17.65 10.34 -18.81
C SER A 92 17.77 9.09 -19.66
N VAL A 93 17.13 8.01 -19.20
CA VAL A 93 17.15 6.70 -19.83
C VAL A 93 15.86 6.51 -20.64
N SER A 94 15.98 5.86 -21.80
CA SER A 94 14.81 5.48 -22.62
C SER A 94 14.27 4.12 -22.16
N PRO A 95 12.99 4.01 -21.72
CA PRO A 95 12.38 2.73 -21.37
C PRO A 95 11.80 1.99 -22.59
N SER A 96 12.38 2.14 -23.78
CA SER A 96 11.81 1.61 -25.04
C SER A 96 11.76 0.09 -25.09
N GLU A 97 12.84 -0.59 -24.70
CA GLU A 97 12.88 -2.06 -24.66
C GLU A 97 11.87 -2.63 -23.65
N PHE A 98 11.80 -2.00 -22.47
CA PHE A 98 10.78 -2.34 -21.48
C PHE A 98 9.35 -2.13 -22.03
N LYS A 99 9.09 -1.00 -22.71
CA LYS A 99 7.79 -0.70 -23.33
C LYS A 99 7.38 -1.78 -24.33
N ILE A 100 8.32 -2.28 -25.13
CA ILE A 100 8.06 -3.39 -26.07
C ILE A 100 7.60 -4.64 -25.33
N GLN A 101 8.27 -5.02 -24.22
CA GLN A 101 7.91 -6.24 -23.49
C GLN A 101 6.56 -6.12 -22.77
N ILE A 102 6.29 -4.99 -22.10
CA ILE A 102 5.00 -4.83 -21.39
C ILE A 102 3.82 -4.76 -22.35
N GLN A 103 4.02 -4.25 -23.57
CA GLN A 103 3.00 -4.26 -24.63
C GLN A 103 2.75 -5.66 -25.19
N ARG A 104 3.77 -6.53 -25.25
CA ARG A 104 3.58 -7.94 -25.60
C ARG A 104 2.81 -8.69 -24.51
N TYR A 105 3.12 -8.41 -23.24
CA TYR A 105 2.41 -9.01 -22.10
C TYR A 105 0.96 -8.52 -22.01
N ALA A 106 0.74 -7.22 -22.15
CA ALA A 106 -0.55 -6.57 -22.06
C ALA A 106 -0.80 -5.68 -23.30
N PRO A 107 -1.38 -6.23 -24.39
CA PRO A 107 -1.60 -5.54 -25.66
C PRO A 107 -2.38 -4.23 -25.59
N ARG A 108 -3.15 -4.03 -24.51
CA ARG A 108 -3.87 -2.78 -24.25
C ARG A 108 -2.98 -1.54 -24.15
N PHE A 109 -1.70 -1.71 -23.82
CA PHE A 109 -0.74 -0.62 -23.75
C PHE A 109 -0.05 -0.33 -25.08
N VAL A 110 -0.40 -1.04 -26.16
CA VAL A 110 0.12 -0.77 -27.52
C VAL A 110 -0.25 0.64 -27.96
N GLY A 111 0.64 1.26 -28.74
CA GLY A 111 0.48 2.63 -29.21
C GLY A 111 1.03 3.68 -28.23
N TYR A 112 0.38 4.85 -28.27
CA TYR A 112 0.82 6.11 -27.64
C TYR A 112 -0.36 6.87 -27.00
N ASN A 113 -1.38 6.14 -26.55
CA ASN A 113 -2.51 6.71 -25.84
C ASN A 113 -2.16 6.90 -24.36
N GLN A 114 -2.81 7.87 -23.72
CA GLN A 114 -2.77 7.99 -22.27
C GLN A 114 -3.50 6.81 -21.62
N GLN A 115 -3.04 6.41 -20.43
CA GLN A 115 -3.53 5.23 -19.72
C GLN A 115 -3.60 5.52 -18.22
N ASP A 116 -4.36 4.69 -17.52
CA ASP A 116 -4.44 4.73 -16.06
C ASP A 116 -3.18 4.10 -15.42
N ALA A 117 -2.55 4.83 -14.49
CA ALA A 117 -1.32 4.37 -13.85
C ALA A 117 -1.55 3.19 -12.88
N GLN A 118 -2.73 3.07 -12.26
CA GLN A 118 -3.05 1.95 -11.37
C GLN A 118 -3.28 0.68 -12.19
N GLU A 119 -3.97 0.81 -13.31
CA GLU A 119 -4.14 -0.30 -14.24
C GLU A 119 -2.80 -0.78 -14.79
N PHE A 120 -1.94 0.14 -15.23
CA PHE A 120 -0.58 -0.19 -15.64
C PHE A 120 0.21 -0.90 -14.54
N LEU A 121 0.17 -0.41 -13.31
CA LEU A 121 0.82 -1.05 -12.16
C LEU A 121 0.35 -2.50 -11.98
N ARG A 122 -0.96 -2.76 -12.07
CA ARG A 122 -1.50 -4.12 -11.87
C ARG A 122 -1.03 -5.09 -12.94
N PHE A 123 -1.08 -4.71 -14.21
CA PHE A 123 -0.57 -5.55 -15.31
C PHE A 123 0.94 -5.75 -15.22
N LEU A 124 1.69 -4.72 -14.81
CA LEU A 124 3.13 -4.84 -14.61
C LEU A 124 3.46 -5.82 -13.49
N LEU A 125 2.88 -5.66 -12.30
CA LEU A 125 3.13 -6.56 -11.17
C LEU A 125 2.72 -8.01 -11.48
N ASP A 126 1.60 -8.21 -12.16
CA ASP A 126 1.14 -9.52 -12.61
C ASP A 126 2.14 -10.15 -13.61
N GLY A 127 2.62 -9.38 -14.59
CA GLY A 127 3.60 -9.87 -15.56
C GLY A 127 4.96 -10.19 -14.96
N LEU A 128 5.47 -9.32 -14.07
CA LEU A 128 6.70 -9.59 -13.32
C LEU A 128 6.53 -10.83 -12.45
N HIS A 129 5.42 -10.93 -11.71
CA HIS A 129 5.12 -12.08 -10.86
C HIS A 129 5.07 -13.37 -11.67
N SER A 130 4.36 -13.38 -12.79
CA SER A 130 4.19 -14.54 -13.66
C SER A 130 5.52 -15.09 -14.19
N GLU A 131 6.45 -14.21 -14.57
CA GLU A 131 7.78 -14.61 -15.06
C GLU A 131 8.72 -15.12 -13.97
N VAL A 132 8.52 -14.74 -12.70
CA VAL A 132 9.34 -15.21 -11.55
C VAL A 132 8.55 -16.07 -10.55
N ASN A 133 7.42 -16.65 -10.98
CA ASN A 133 6.63 -17.52 -10.11
C ASN A 133 7.34 -18.87 -9.95
N ARG A 134 7.64 -19.21 -8.69
CA ARG A 134 8.29 -20.46 -8.27
C ARG A 134 7.36 -21.65 -8.47
N VAL A 135 6.05 -21.43 -8.53
CA VAL A 135 5.05 -22.45 -8.87
C VAL A 135 4.96 -22.62 -10.39
N LEU A 136 5.60 -23.67 -10.90
CA LEU A 136 5.59 -24.00 -12.33
C LEU A 136 4.29 -24.68 -12.79
N VAL A 137 3.66 -25.46 -11.91
CA VAL A 137 2.44 -26.22 -12.20
C VAL A 137 1.41 -25.93 -11.11
N ARG A 138 0.32 -25.26 -11.50
CA ARG A 138 -0.76 -24.91 -10.58
C ARG A 138 -1.62 -26.14 -10.27
N PRO A 139 -1.88 -26.47 -8.99
CA PRO A 139 -2.74 -27.59 -8.62
C PRO A 139 -4.19 -27.37 -9.11
N ARG A 140 -5.01 -28.43 -9.14
CA ARG A 140 -6.45 -28.29 -9.42
C ARG A 140 -7.15 -27.55 -8.28
N ALA A 141 -8.22 -26.81 -8.58
CA ALA A 141 -8.99 -26.12 -7.55
C ALA A 141 -9.62 -27.15 -6.61
N SER A 142 -9.42 -27.00 -5.30
CA SER A 142 -10.11 -27.82 -4.30
C SER A 142 -11.58 -27.38 -4.22
N THR A 143 -12.48 -28.36 -4.15
CA THR A 143 -13.92 -28.16 -3.94
C THR A 143 -14.30 -28.09 -2.46
N ASP A 144 -13.35 -28.31 -1.55
CA ASP A 144 -13.65 -28.42 -0.12
C ASP A 144 -13.96 -27.05 0.49
N THR A 145 -15.14 -26.95 1.08
CA THR A 145 -15.56 -25.78 1.84
C THR A 145 -14.92 -25.77 3.21
N LEU A 146 -14.37 -24.62 3.59
CA LEU A 146 -13.66 -24.42 4.86
C LEU A 146 -14.54 -23.76 5.94
N ASP A 147 -15.86 -23.73 5.73
CA ASP A 147 -16.81 -23.02 6.60
C ASP A 147 -16.97 -23.66 7.99
N HIS A 148 -16.52 -24.90 8.17
CA HIS A 148 -16.49 -25.59 9.45
C HIS A 148 -15.31 -25.16 10.33
N LEU A 149 -14.30 -24.50 9.76
CA LEU A 149 -13.10 -24.06 10.48
C LEU A 149 -13.31 -22.68 11.10
N PRO A 150 -12.66 -22.40 12.25
CA PRO A 150 -12.54 -21.05 12.77
C PRO A 150 -11.89 -20.11 11.74
N ASP A 151 -12.28 -18.84 11.75
CA ASP A 151 -11.81 -17.83 10.79
C ASP A 151 -10.29 -17.77 10.65
N ASP A 152 -9.54 -17.88 11.76
CA ASP A 152 -8.08 -17.83 11.73
C ASP A 152 -7.47 -19.03 11.00
N GLU A 153 -8.00 -20.23 11.21
CA GLU A 153 -7.51 -21.44 10.52
C GLU A 153 -7.95 -21.46 9.06
N LYS A 154 -9.20 -21.07 8.80
CA LYS A 154 -9.71 -20.86 7.44
C LYS A 154 -8.83 -19.88 6.68
N SER A 155 -8.44 -18.76 7.30
CA SER A 155 -7.56 -17.76 6.68
C SER A 155 -6.18 -18.32 6.31
N ARG A 156 -5.57 -19.09 7.22
CA ARG A 156 -4.26 -19.73 7.00
C ARG A 156 -4.32 -20.78 5.89
N GLN A 157 -5.40 -21.56 5.81
CA GLN A 157 -5.58 -22.53 4.73
C GLN A 157 -5.84 -21.87 3.39
N MET A 158 -6.66 -20.82 3.35
CA MET A 158 -6.86 -20.02 2.13
C MET A 158 -5.56 -19.37 1.65
N TRP A 159 -4.73 -18.89 2.59
CA TRP A 159 -3.41 -18.33 2.25
C TRP A 159 -2.46 -19.40 1.70
N ARG A 160 -2.41 -20.59 2.32
CA ARG A 160 -1.63 -21.72 1.79
C ARG A 160 -2.08 -22.12 0.38
N ARG A 161 -3.39 -22.26 0.16
CA ARG A 161 -3.97 -22.54 -1.18
C ARG A 161 -3.61 -21.47 -2.22
N TYR A 162 -3.46 -20.22 -1.80
CA TYR A 162 -2.98 -19.14 -2.67
C TYR A 162 -1.49 -19.32 -3.00
N GLN A 163 -0.64 -19.54 -1.98
CA GLN A 163 0.80 -19.73 -2.17
C GLN A 163 1.16 -20.98 -2.98
N GLU A 164 0.34 -22.03 -2.94
CA GLU A 164 0.47 -23.21 -3.80
C GLU A 164 0.30 -22.90 -5.30
N ARG A 165 -0.15 -21.69 -5.65
CA ARG A 165 -0.37 -21.23 -7.04
C ARG A 165 0.48 -20.02 -7.39
N GLU A 166 0.63 -19.10 -6.44
CA GLU A 166 1.27 -17.80 -6.63
C GLU A 166 2.35 -17.62 -5.56
N ASP A 167 3.60 -17.90 -5.91
CA ASP A 167 4.77 -17.72 -5.04
C ASP A 167 5.92 -17.08 -5.82
N SER A 168 6.14 -15.79 -5.62
CA SER A 168 7.30 -15.09 -6.16
C SER A 168 7.80 -14.01 -5.23
N ARG A 169 9.00 -13.48 -5.53
CA ARG A 169 9.52 -12.32 -4.81
C ARG A 169 8.60 -11.10 -4.92
N ILE A 170 7.83 -10.97 -6.01
CA ILE A 170 6.88 -9.88 -6.19
C ILE A 170 5.69 -10.07 -5.23
N SER A 171 5.15 -11.28 -5.11
CA SER A 171 4.04 -11.55 -4.17
C SER A 171 4.47 -11.39 -2.72
N ASP A 172 5.72 -11.74 -2.38
CA ASP A 172 6.30 -11.55 -1.04
C ASP A 172 6.26 -10.09 -0.57
N LEU A 173 6.35 -9.14 -1.52
CA LEU A 173 6.39 -7.71 -1.24
C LEU A 173 4.99 -7.10 -1.20
N PHE A 174 4.17 -7.35 -2.22
CA PHE A 174 2.95 -6.59 -2.46
C PHE A 174 1.66 -7.26 -1.98
N VAL A 175 1.67 -8.58 -1.71
CA VAL A 175 0.41 -9.29 -1.44
C VAL A 175 0.08 -9.33 0.05
N GLY A 176 -1.10 -8.82 0.38
CA GLY A 176 -1.77 -9.02 1.66
C GLY A 176 -2.99 -9.92 1.53
N GLN A 177 -3.72 -10.11 2.63
CA GLN A 177 -4.97 -10.86 2.66
C GLN A 177 -6.07 -10.03 3.34
N LEU A 178 -7.21 -9.85 2.66
CA LEU A 178 -8.42 -9.26 3.21
C LEU A 178 -9.31 -10.36 3.79
N LYS A 179 -10.02 -10.02 4.86
CA LYS A 179 -11.18 -10.75 5.38
C LYS A 179 -12.43 -9.96 5.03
N SER A 180 -13.36 -10.58 4.29
CA SER A 180 -14.69 -10.05 4.03
C SER A 180 -15.70 -10.81 4.89
N SER A 181 -16.42 -10.10 5.76
CA SER A 181 -17.50 -10.65 6.59
C SER A 181 -18.85 -10.15 6.09
N LEU A 182 -19.79 -11.06 5.89
CA LEU A 182 -21.17 -10.77 5.48
C LEU A 182 -22.13 -11.33 6.52
N THR A 183 -22.76 -10.45 7.31
CA THR A 183 -23.67 -10.81 8.40
C THR A 183 -25.11 -10.58 7.98
N CYS A 184 -25.95 -11.62 8.05
CA CYS A 184 -27.38 -11.55 7.78
C CYS A 184 -28.12 -10.84 8.94
N SER A 185 -29.00 -9.88 8.65
CA SER A 185 -29.81 -9.22 9.69
C SER A 185 -30.88 -10.11 10.30
N GLU A 186 -31.39 -11.09 9.54
CA GLU A 186 -32.51 -11.92 9.97
C GLU A 186 -32.08 -13.09 10.86
N CYS A 187 -31.06 -13.85 10.43
CA CYS A 187 -30.60 -15.04 11.16
C CYS A 187 -29.28 -14.87 11.90
N GLY A 188 -28.63 -13.71 11.79
CA GLY A 188 -27.33 -13.44 12.42
C GLY A 188 -26.14 -14.20 11.83
N TYR A 189 -26.35 -15.13 10.89
CA TYR A 189 -25.27 -15.90 10.28
C TYR A 189 -24.25 -14.97 9.61
N CYS A 190 -22.98 -15.15 9.96
CA CYS A 190 -21.86 -14.42 9.40
C CYS A 190 -21.03 -15.34 8.51
N SER A 191 -21.02 -15.10 7.19
CA SER A 191 -20.10 -15.77 6.28
C SER A 191 -18.81 -14.97 6.11
N THR A 192 -17.69 -15.67 6.03
CA THR A 192 -16.37 -15.07 5.85
C THR A 192 -15.70 -15.56 4.57
N ALA A 193 -15.00 -14.66 3.89
CA ALA A 193 -14.15 -14.95 2.74
C ALA A 193 -12.78 -14.30 2.95
N PHE A 194 -11.73 -14.94 2.43
CA PHE A 194 -10.36 -14.47 2.58
C PHE A 194 -9.70 -14.36 1.20
N ASP A 195 -9.46 -13.13 0.78
CA ASP A 195 -9.04 -12.81 -0.58
C ASP A 195 -7.67 -12.14 -0.59
N PRO A 196 -6.71 -12.57 -1.43
CA PRO A 196 -5.45 -11.87 -1.61
C PRO A 196 -5.68 -10.51 -2.27
N PHE A 197 -4.86 -9.52 -1.92
CA PHE A 197 -4.86 -8.20 -2.57
C PHE A 197 -3.43 -7.71 -2.80
N TRP A 198 -3.22 -7.01 -3.91
CA TRP A 198 -1.93 -6.42 -4.30
C TRP A 198 -1.87 -4.90 -4.06
N ASP A 199 -3.05 -4.28 -4.05
CA ASP A 199 -3.28 -2.87 -3.76
C ASP A 199 -4.68 -2.70 -3.15
N LEU A 200 -4.92 -1.58 -2.47
CA LEU A 200 -6.23 -1.22 -1.94
C LEU A 200 -6.75 0.04 -2.63
N SER A 201 -7.88 -0.08 -3.32
CA SER A 201 -8.55 1.04 -3.97
C SER A 201 -9.57 1.70 -3.03
N LEU A 202 -9.23 2.87 -2.51
CA LEU A 202 -9.97 3.59 -1.48
C LEU A 202 -10.96 4.60 -2.11
N PRO A 203 -12.24 4.60 -1.68
CA PRO A 203 -13.17 5.64 -2.08
C PRO A 203 -12.79 6.98 -1.47
N ILE A 204 -13.08 8.06 -2.18
CA ILE A 204 -12.85 9.42 -1.71
C ILE A 204 -14.08 9.90 -0.93
N PRO A 205 -13.93 10.31 0.35
CA PRO A 205 -15.04 10.85 1.13
C PRO A 205 -15.53 12.19 0.57
N LYS A 206 -16.84 12.47 0.72
CA LYS A 206 -17.45 13.79 0.44
C LYS A 206 -17.16 14.75 1.63
N PRO A 207 -17.08 16.09 1.43
CA PRO A 207 -16.07 16.99 2.08
C PRO A 207 -16.30 17.18 3.60
N HIS A 208 -15.30 17.44 4.46
CA HIS A 208 -14.09 18.28 4.40
C HIS A 208 -12.86 17.60 5.05
N GLY A 209 -11.64 17.91 4.59
CA GLY A 209 -10.40 17.70 5.35
C GLY A 209 -10.09 16.27 5.82
N ALA A 210 -10.81 15.29 5.29
CA ALA A 210 -10.74 13.91 5.75
C ALA A 210 -9.34 13.35 5.53
N GLY A 211 -8.82 12.66 6.54
CA GLY A 211 -7.60 11.86 6.41
C GLY A 211 -7.78 10.74 5.39
N LEU A 212 -6.75 9.91 5.23
CA LEU A 212 -6.88 8.65 4.50
C LEU A 212 -8.13 7.90 4.96
N CYS A 213 -9.11 7.82 4.06
CA CYS A 213 -10.29 7.00 4.27
C CYS A 213 -9.90 5.55 4.00
N LEU A 214 -9.11 4.99 4.92
CA LEU A 214 -8.86 3.55 5.00
C LEU A 214 -10.08 2.80 5.50
N HIS A 215 -11.26 3.44 5.52
CA HIS A 215 -12.50 2.80 5.88
C HIS A 215 -12.67 1.56 4.97
N PRO A 216 -12.63 0.32 5.49
CA PRO A 216 -13.72 -0.56 5.17
C PRO A 216 -14.93 0.26 5.62
N PRO A 217 -15.89 0.61 4.74
CA PRO A 217 -16.96 1.52 5.09
C PRO A 217 -17.47 1.18 6.49
N SER A 218 -17.13 2.03 7.46
CA SER A 218 -17.43 1.81 8.88
C SER A 218 -18.93 1.93 9.13
N HIS A 219 -19.67 2.35 8.10
CA HIS A 219 -20.99 1.85 7.81
C HIS A 219 -20.85 0.52 7.11
N ALA A 220 -20.89 -0.58 7.87
CA ALA A 220 -21.45 -1.85 7.43
C ALA A 220 -22.25 -1.66 6.14
N LEU A 221 -21.69 -2.04 4.98
CA LEU A 221 -22.38 -1.78 3.73
C LEU A 221 -23.63 -2.63 3.75
N CYS A 222 -24.74 -1.95 3.91
CA CYS A 222 -25.99 -2.62 4.12
C CYS A 222 -26.62 -2.90 2.77
N LEU A 223 -26.50 -4.15 2.32
CA LEU A 223 -26.81 -4.53 0.96
C LEU A 223 -27.83 -5.68 0.96
N PRO A 224 -28.85 -5.64 0.09
CA PRO A 224 -29.71 -6.79 -0.13
C PRO A 224 -28.89 -7.91 -0.77
N GLN A 225 -28.76 -9.05 -0.10
CA GLN A 225 -28.03 -10.23 -0.57
C GLN A 225 -28.83 -11.51 -0.26
N THR A 226 -28.61 -12.56 -1.04
CA THR A 226 -29.24 -13.87 -0.77
C THR A 226 -28.49 -14.57 0.36
N CYS A 227 -29.15 -14.76 1.50
CA CYS A 227 -28.55 -15.46 2.63
C CYS A 227 -28.56 -16.98 2.37
N CYS A 228 -27.41 -17.64 2.54
CA CYS A 228 -27.30 -19.08 2.32
C CYS A 228 -28.06 -19.94 3.35
N ARG A 229 -28.35 -19.39 4.54
CA ARG A 229 -29.13 -20.03 5.61
C ARG A 229 -30.62 -19.77 5.46
N CYS A 230 -31.04 -18.51 5.26
CA CYS A 230 -32.45 -18.16 5.08
C CYS A 230 -33.01 -18.54 3.70
N LYS A 231 -32.14 -18.79 2.71
CA LYS A 231 -32.50 -19.01 1.29
C LYS A 231 -33.34 -17.89 0.67
N ALA A 232 -33.28 -16.70 1.26
CA ALA A 232 -34.05 -15.53 0.86
C ALA A 232 -33.15 -14.30 0.72
N ARG A 233 -33.61 -13.33 -0.07
CA ARG A 233 -32.96 -12.02 -0.22
C ARG A 233 -33.24 -11.20 1.04
N THR A 234 -32.19 -10.94 1.80
CA THR A 234 -32.26 -10.27 3.12
C THR A 234 -31.27 -9.13 3.17
N ARG A 235 -31.42 -8.26 4.15
CA ARG A 235 -30.50 -7.17 4.41
C ARG A 235 -29.25 -7.75 5.08
N CYS A 236 -28.08 -7.52 4.49
CA CYS A 236 -26.81 -8.01 5.02
C CYS A 236 -25.84 -6.88 5.24
N THR A 237 -25.03 -7.00 6.30
CA THR A 237 -23.94 -6.09 6.65
C THR A 237 -22.64 -6.67 6.10
N LYS A 238 -21.98 -5.97 5.16
CA LYS A 238 -20.65 -6.34 4.68
C LYS A 238 -19.57 -5.49 5.36
N LYS A 239 -18.54 -6.14 5.90
CA LYS A 239 -17.36 -5.52 6.52
C LYS A 239 -16.08 -6.11 5.93
N PHE A 240 -15.06 -5.27 5.74
CA PHE A 240 -13.72 -5.72 5.39
C PHE A 240 -12.75 -5.46 6.55
N SER A 241 -11.75 -6.32 6.70
CA SER A 241 -10.58 -6.11 7.57
C SER A 241 -9.34 -6.73 6.93
N ILE A 242 -8.15 -6.31 7.33
CA ILE A 242 -6.89 -6.85 6.83
C ILE A 242 -6.46 -8.01 7.74
N GLN A 243 -6.41 -9.21 7.18
CA GLN A 243 -5.98 -10.43 7.87
C GLN A 243 -4.47 -10.61 7.82
N LYS A 244 -3.83 -10.17 6.72
CA LYS A 244 -2.38 -10.17 6.54
C LYS A 244 -1.98 -8.89 5.81
N PHE A 245 -1.05 -8.15 6.41
CA PHE A 245 -0.48 -6.94 5.84
C PHE A 245 0.67 -7.26 4.86
N PRO A 246 0.74 -6.60 3.68
CA PRO A 246 1.88 -6.73 2.77
C PRO A 246 3.10 -5.95 3.29
N LYS A 247 4.31 -6.28 2.82
CA LYS A 247 5.50 -5.48 3.17
C LYS A 247 5.45 -4.09 2.53
N ILE A 248 4.98 -4.04 1.28
CA ILE A 248 4.74 -2.84 0.50
C ILE A 248 3.24 -2.70 0.29
N LEU A 249 2.64 -1.69 0.92
CA LEU A 249 1.24 -1.39 0.80
C LEU A 249 1.03 -0.31 -0.28
N VAL A 250 0.30 -0.65 -1.32
CA VAL A 250 -0.12 0.31 -2.35
C VAL A 250 -1.56 0.74 -2.10
N LEU A 251 -1.76 2.04 -1.89
CA LEU A 251 -3.09 2.63 -1.76
C LEU A 251 -3.43 3.44 -3.00
N HIS A 252 -4.50 3.07 -3.68
CA HIS A 252 -5.06 3.76 -4.83
C HIS A 252 -6.24 4.63 -4.37
N LEU A 253 -6.19 5.93 -4.67
CA LEU A 253 -7.31 6.84 -4.42
C LEU A 253 -8.25 6.85 -5.64
N LYS A 254 -9.49 6.37 -5.49
CA LYS A 254 -10.49 6.29 -6.57
C LYS A 254 -10.97 7.68 -7.01
N ARG A 255 -10.12 8.42 -7.72
CA ARG A 255 -10.38 9.79 -8.19
C ARG A 255 -11.26 9.84 -9.42
N PHE A 256 -11.34 8.78 -10.20
CA PHE A 256 -12.14 8.78 -11.41
C PHE A 256 -13.53 8.22 -11.10
N SER A 257 -14.53 9.10 -11.13
CA SER A 257 -15.91 8.73 -10.88
C SER A 257 -16.59 8.26 -12.17
N GLU A 258 -17.14 7.05 -12.13
CA GLU A 258 -18.01 6.49 -13.17
C GLU A 258 -19.45 7.01 -13.02
N ALA A 259 -19.65 8.33 -13.14
CA ALA A 259 -21.00 8.86 -13.26
C ALA A 259 -21.56 8.51 -14.65
N ARG A 260 -22.84 8.10 -14.71
CA ARG A 260 -23.50 7.59 -15.93
C ARG A 260 -23.50 8.54 -17.12
N ILE A 261 -23.29 9.84 -16.90
CA ILE A 261 -23.42 10.89 -17.92
C ILE A 261 -22.06 11.48 -18.29
N ARG A 262 -21.23 11.80 -17.29
CA ARG A 262 -19.90 12.39 -17.53
C ARG A 262 -18.94 11.94 -16.44
N THR A 263 -17.86 11.27 -16.83
CA THR A 263 -16.78 10.96 -15.90
C THR A 263 -16.12 12.25 -15.46
N SER A 264 -15.81 12.35 -14.17
CA SER A 264 -15.09 13.49 -13.61
C SER A 264 -14.00 13.02 -12.66
N LYS A 265 -12.93 13.80 -12.59
CA LYS A 265 -11.84 13.58 -11.63
C LYS A 265 -12.16 14.31 -10.34
N LEU A 266 -12.14 13.58 -9.23
CA LEU A 266 -12.22 14.11 -7.89
C LEU A 266 -10.87 14.72 -7.48
N THR A 267 -10.84 16.04 -7.33
CA THR A 267 -9.67 16.82 -6.92
C THR A 267 -9.60 17.05 -5.41
N THR A 268 -10.39 16.30 -4.62
CA THR A 268 -10.41 16.40 -3.16
C THR A 268 -9.01 16.19 -2.59
N PHE A 269 -8.56 17.14 -1.77
CA PHE A 269 -7.33 17.01 -1.00
C PHE A 269 -7.49 15.91 0.05
N ILE A 270 -6.62 14.91 0.03
CA ILE A 270 -6.57 13.82 1.01
C ILE A 270 -5.33 14.01 1.87
N ASN A 271 -5.51 14.17 3.18
CA ASN A 271 -4.39 14.29 4.10
C ASN A 271 -3.89 12.89 4.50
N PHE A 272 -2.80 12.44 3.87
CA PHE A 272 -2.17 11.15 4.15
C PHE A 272 -0.88 11.31 4.98
N GLN A 273 -0.60 10.34 5.86
CA GLN A 273 0.55 10.36 6.77
C GLN A 273 1.85 9.99 6.04
N LEU A 274 2.88 10.83 6.11
CA LEU A 274 4.19 10.51 5.51
C LEU A 274 4.97 9.47 6.33
N LYS A 275 4.75 9.44 7.64
CA LYS A 275 5.40 8.53 8.58
C LYS A 275 4.38 7.97 9.57
N ASP A 276 4.70 6.80 10.08
CA ASP A 276 3.98 6.15 11.18
C ASP A 276 2.46 6.02 10.94
N LEU A 277 2.07 5.66 9.71
CA LEU A 277 0.69 5.31 9.37
C LEU A 277 0.34 3.99 10.07
N ASP A 278 -0.35 4.08 11.21
CA ASP A 278 -0.83 2.92 11.97
C ASP A 278 -2.15 2.40 11.41
N LEU A 279 -2.16 1.13 10.97
CA LEU A 279 -3.34 0.46 10.42
C LEU A 279 -4.03 -0.48 11.39
N ARG A 280 -3.75 -0.38 12.70
CA ARG A 280 -4.34 -1.23 13.76
C ARG A 280 -5.86 -1.31 13.69
N GLU A 281 -6.55 -0.19 13.44
CA GLU A 281 -8.02 -0.15 13.39
C GLU A 281 -8.63 -0.96 12.23
N PHE A 282 -7.82 -1.23 11.20
CA PHE A 282 -8.24 -1.99 10.01
C PHE A 282 -7.81 -3.45 10.08
N ALA A 283 -7.01 -3.84 11.07
CA ALA A 283 -6.55 -5.20 11.26
C ALA A 283 -7.69 -6.11 11.76
N SER A 284 -7.70 -7.36 11.30
CA SER A 284 -8.49 -8.42 11.93
C SER A 284 -8.01 -8.63 13.38
N GLN A 285 -8.88 -9.11 14.27
CA GLN A 285 -8.60 -9.31 15.70
C GLN A 285 -7.36 -10.17 15.99
N SER A 286 -7.04 -11.11 15.10
CA SER A 286 -5.91 -12.04 15.19
C SER A 286 -4.64 -11.55 14.48
N CYS A 287 -4.65 -10.35 13.90
CA CYS A 287 -3.53 -9.82 13.11
C CYS A 287 -2.70 -8.83 13.96
N ASN A 288 -1.37 -8.99 13.92
CA ASN A 288 -0.48 -7.96 14.43
C ASN A 288 -0.67 -6.68 13.62
N HIS A 289 -0.81 -5.55 14.29
CA HIS A 289 -0.92 -4.26 13.61
C HIS A 289 0.37 -3.94 12.84
N ALA A 290 0.21 -3.20 11.75
CA ALA A 290 1.30 -2.77 10.89
C ALA A 290 1.35 -1.24 10.84
N VAL A 291 2.55 -0.71 11.01
CA VAL A 291 2.85 0.72 10.89
C VAL A 291 3.64 0.92 9.62
N TYR A 292 3.31 1.92 8.82
CA TYR A 292 3.93 2.15 7.51
C TYR A 292 4.51 3.56 7.36
N ASN A 293 5.55 3.67 6.54
CA ASN A 293 6.12 4.94 6.11
C ASN A 293 5.94 5.11 4.60
N LEU A 294 5.56 6.32 4.18
CA LEU A 294 5.43 6.65 2.77
C LEU A 294 6.82 6.83 2.16
N TYR A 295 7.05 6.20 1.00
CA TYR A 295 8.30 6.36 0.26
C TYR A 295 8.11 6.77 -1.20
N ALA A 296 6.92 6.57 -1.79
CA ALA A 296 6.64 7.07 -3.13
C ALA A 296 5.17 7.45 -3.34
N VAL A 297 4.93 8.39 -4.26
CA VAL A 297 3.61 8.85 -4.67
C VAL A 297 3.60 8.99 -6.19
N SER A 298 2.62 8.37 -6.86
CA SER A 298 2.27 8.71 -8.24
C SER A 298 1.19 9.77 -8.20
N ASN A 299 1.46 10.92 -8.80
CA ASN A 299 0.54 12.04 -8.91
C ASN A 299 -0.01 12.11 -10.33
N HIS A 300 -1.26 12.56 -10.45
CA HIS A 300 -1.89 12.83 -11.72
C HIS A 300 -2.42 14.27 -11.72
N SER A 301 -2.03 15.07 -12.69
CA SER A 301 -2.59 16.39 -12.99
C SER A 301 -3.43 16.34 -14.26
N GLY A 302 -4.59 17.01 -14.31
CA GLY A 302 -5.48 16.99 -15.48
C GLY A 302 -6.83 16.32 -15.23
N THR A 303 -7.44 15.80 -16.29
CA THR A 303 -8.83 15.30 -16.35
C THR A 303 -8.91 13.79 -16.57
N THR A 304 -10.11 13.21 -16.62
CA THR A 304 -10.33 11.78 -16.95
C THR A 304 -9.94 11.43 -18.39
N MET A 305 -9.98 12.39 -19.30
CA MET A 305 -9.72 12.19 -20.74
C MET A 305 -8.28 12.48 -21.15
N GLY A 306 -7.53 13.13 -20.27
CA GLY A 306 -6.27 13.77 -20.63
C GLY A 306 -5.59 14.38 -19.41
N GLY A 307 -4.33 14.05 -19.18
CA GLY A 307 -3.54 14.58 -18.07
C GLY A 307 -2.05 14.24 -18.18
N HIS A 308 -1.36 14.35 -17.05
CA HIS A 308 0.07 14.11 -16.93
C HIS A 308 0.38 13.48 -15.57
N TYR A 309 1.26 12.48 -15.58
CA TYR A 309 1.69 11.79 -14.36
C TYR A 309 3.10 12.20 -13.97
N THR A 310 3.33 12.32 -12.66
CA THR A 310 4.66 12.55 -12.08
C THR A 310 4.83 11.69 -10.84
N ALA A 311 6.07 11.32 -10.50
CA ALA A 311 6.35 10.57 -9.28
C ALA A 311 7.10 11.44 -8.27
N TYR A 312 6.73 11.33 -6.99
CA TYR A 312 7.52 11.82 -5.87
C TYR A 312 8.09 10.62 -5.15
N CYS A 313 9.41 10.50 -5.05
CA CYS A 313 10.03 9.36 -4.39
C CYS A 313 11.08 9.82 -3.38
N LYS A 314 11.12 9.13 -2.25
CA LYS A 314 12.14 9.28 -1.23
C LYS A 314 13.32 8.39 -1.57
N SER A 315 14.50 8.98 -1.73
CA SER A 315 15.71 8.21 -1.98
C SER A 315 16.01 7.32 -0.76
N PRO A 316 16.15 5.99 -0.93
CA PRO A 316 16.56 5.09 0.15
C PRO A 316 18.01 5.34 0.62
N ILE A 317 18.82 6.10 -0.13
CA ILE A 317 20.22 6.41 0.22
C ILE A 317 20.30 7.74 0.98
N SER A 318 19.79 8.83 0.40
CA SER A 318 19.88 10.16 1.02
C SER A 318 18.75 10.45 2.01
N SER A 319 17.66 9.67 1.99
CA SER A 319 16.40 9.95 2.70
C SER A 319 15.70 11.25 2.29
N GLU A 320 16.09 11.84 1.16
CA GLU A 320 15.53 13.07 0.60
C GLU A 320 14.50 12.76 -0.50
N TRP A 321 13.53 13.66 -0.64
CA TRP A 321 12.48 13.52 -1.64
C TRP A 321 12.88 14.19 -2.95
N HIS A 322 12.51 13.55 -4.05
CA HIS A 322 12.74 14.04 -5.40
C HIS A 322 11.46 13.91 -6.22
N SER A 323 11.20 14.90 -7.07
CA SER A 323 10.17 14.85 -8.11
C SER A 323 10.77 14.36 -9.41
N PHE A 324 10.19 13.30 -9.94
CA PHE A 324 10.48 12.70 -11.23
C PHE A 324 9.35 13.05 -12.20
N ASN A 325 9.67 13.94 -13.13
CA ASN A 325 8.77 14.38 -14.19
C ASN A 325 9.41 14.01 -15.55
N ASP A 326 9.11 12.80 -16.01
CA ASP A 326 9.77 12.18 -17.15
C ASP A 326 11.30 12.29 -17.03
N SER A 327 11.95 13.03 -17.93
CA SER A 327 13.41 13.14 -18.00
C SER A 327 13.99 14.07 -16.96
N ARG A 328 13.16 14.84 -16.26
CA ARG A 328 13.59 15.84 -15.28
C ARG A 328 13.43 15.29 -13.87
N VAL A 329 14.53 15.29 -13.12
CA VAL A 329 14.55 14.97 -11.69
C VAL A 329 14.92 16.22 -10.92
N THR A 330 14.14 16.57 -9.90
CA THR A 330 14.37 17.78 -9.08
C THR A 330 14.21 17.46 -7.59
N PRO A 331 15.07 18.01 -6.71
CA PRO A 331 14.87 17.86 -5.27
C PRO A 331 13.57 18.54 -4.84
N MET A 332 12.90 17.99 -3.83
CA MET A 332 11.65 18.55 -3.31
C MET A 332 11.57 18.48 -1.78
N SER A 333 10.95 19.50 -1.19
CA SER A 333 10.63 19.51 0.25
C SER A 333 9.49 18.54 0.57
N SER A 334 9.54 17.96 1.76
CA SER A 334 8.49 17.07 2.26
C SER A 334 7.13 17.76 2.45
N SER A 335 7.12 19.10 2.55
CA SER A 335 5.90 19.91 2.64
C SER A 335 5.02 19.81 1.39
N HIS A 336 5.61 19.60 0.22
CA HIS A 336 4.91 19.59 -1.07
C HIS A 336 4.42 18.21 -1.51
N ILE A 337 4.73 17.15 -0.77
CA ILE A 337 4.34 15.78 -1.14
C ILE A 337 2.83 15.59 -1.06
N ARG A 338 2.20 16.20 -0.05
CA ARG A 338 0.74 16.17 0.12
C ARG A 338 0.11 17.14 -0.86
N SER A 339 -0.54 16.61 -1.88
CA SER A 339 -1.23 17.38 -2.90
C SER A 339 -2.60 16.75 -3.24
N SER A 340 -3.48 17.52 -3.87
CA SER A 340 -4.72 17.02 -4.47
C SER A 340 -4.49 16.07 -5.64
N ASP A 341 -3.27 16.05 -6.18
CA ASP A 341 -2.90 15.27 -7.36
C ASP A 341 -2.43 13.86 -7.03
N ALA A 342 -2.11 13.59 -5.75
CA ALA A 342 -1.72 12.26 -5.29
C ALA A 342 -2.77 11.22 -5.68
N TYR A 343 -2.36 10.17 -6.39
CA TYR A 343 -3.25 9.16 -6.97
C TYR A 343 -2.95 7.75 -6.44
N LEU A 344 -1.68 7.34 -6.47
CA LEU A 344 -1.20 6.12 -5.82
C LEU A 344 -0.19 6.47 -4.75
N LEU A 345 -0.32 5.85 -3.58
CA LEU A 345 0.59 6.00 -2.45
C LEU A 345 1.28 4.67 -2.18
N PHE A 346 2.60 4.68 -2.13
CA PHE A 346 3.43 3.53 -1.84
C PHE A 346 4.02 3.65 -0.44
N TYR A 347 3.64 2.69 0.40
CA TYR A 347 4.02 2.59 1.79
C TYR A 347 4.89 1.36 2.02
N GLU A 348 5.96 1.50 2.79
CA GLU A 348 6.79 0.39 3.26
C GLU A 348 6.58 0.17 4.76
N LEU A 349 6.61 -1.09 5.19
CA LEU A 349 6.47 -1.44 6.60
C LEU A 349 7.58 -0.73 7.41
N ALA A 350 7.20 0.01 8.44
CA ALA A 350 8.15 0.62 9.35
C ALA A 350 8.97 -0.49 10.03
N SER A 351 10.29 -0.36 10.00
CA SER A 351 11.15 -1.24 10.79
C SER A 351 10.67 -1.18 12.25
N PRO A 352 10.60 -2.32 12.98
CA PRO A 352 10.39 -2.25 14.41
C PRO A 352 11.48 -1.35 14.96
N GLN A 353 11.14 -0.14 15.42
CA GLN A 353 12.09 0.65 16.17
C GLN A 353 12.57 -0.28 17.28
N ALA A 354 13.88 -0.52 17.34
CA ALA A 354 14.50 -1.22 18.46
C ALA A 354 13.91 -0.54 19.71
N ARG A 355 13.00 -1.24 20.40
CA ARG A 355 12.20 -0.68 21.49
C ARG A 355 13.17 0.09 22.35
N SER A 356 13.07 1.42 22.34
CA SER A 356 13.82 2.25 23.26
C SER A 356 13.37 1.77 24.63
N ARG A 357 14.22 0.97 25.28
CA ARG A 357 14.05 0.63 26.69
C ARG A 357 13.80 1.96 27.38
N PRO A 358 12.73 2.11 28.18
CA PRO A 358 12.55 3.31 28.97
C PRO A 358 13.85 3.53 29.75
N ARG A 359 14.52 4.66 29.50
CA ARG A 359 15.70 5.06 30.25
C ARG A 359 15.27 5.19 31.72
N GLY A 360 15.95 4.45 32.58
CA GLY A 360 16.12 4.76 33.99
C GLY A 360 14.91 4.54 34.88
N ARG A 361 14.95 3.42 35.63
CA ARG A 361 14.45 3.44 37.02
C ARG A 361 15.12 4.61 37.73
N ALA A 362 14.33 5.57 38.20
CA ALA A 362 14.77 6.48 39.26
C ALA A 362 15.23 5.63 40.45
N GLN A 363 16.44 5.88 40.92
CA GLN A 363 16.97 5.30 42.15
C GLN A 363 16.06 5.72 43.30
N ALA A 364 15.58 4.74 44.06
CA ALA A 364 14.86 4.98 45.29
C ALA A 364 15.81 5.64 46.30
N ALA A 365 15.52 6.89 46.65
CA ALA A 365 16.12 7.53 47.81
C ALA A 365 15.63 6.82 49.07
N GLN A 366 16.56 6.36 49.90
CA GLN A 366 16.30 5.85 51.24
C GLN A 366 15.76 6.99 52.12
N ALA A 367 14.59 6.78 52.72
CA ALA A 367 14.12 7.59 53.85
C ALA A 367 14.45 6.85 55.16
N PRO A 368 14.91 7.56 56.21
CA PRO A 368 15.29 6.94 57.47
C PRO A 368 14.06 6.60 58.33
N SER A 369 14.27 5.60 59.17
CA SER A 369 13.38 5.08 60.21
C SER A 369 12.92 6.15 61.21
N GLY A 370 11.60 6.22 61.44
CA GLY A 370 11.01 7.01 62.51
C GLY A 370 9.58 6.54 62.82
N ARG A 371 9.35 6.18 64.08
CA ARG A 371 8.20 5.46 64.63
C ARG A 371 7.24 6.46 65.29
N TRP A 372 5.95 6.50 64.91
CA TRP A 372 4.88 7.09 65.74
C TRP A 372 3.54 6.37 65.56
N HIS A 373 2.80 6.31 66.66
CA HIS A 373 1.67 5.45 66.97
C HIS A 373 0.30 5.94 66.44
N LEU A 374 -0.61 4.95 66.31
CA LEU A 374 -2.09 4.94 66.33
C LEU A 374 -2.88 6.27 66.29
N PHE A 375 -3.93 6.34 65.46
CA PHE A 375 -5.32 6.69 65.84
C PHE A 375 -6.37 6.24 64.78
N PHE A 376 -7.25 5.32 65.20
CA PHE A 376 -8.70 5.18 64.99
C PHE A 376 -9.48 5.70 63.74
N THR A 377 -10.15 4.72 63.08
CA THR A 377 -11.59 4.61 62.69
C THR A 377 -12.29 5.36 61.54
N LEU A 378 -13.01 4.53 60.74
CA LEU A 378 -14.37 4.62 60.16
C LEU A 378 -14.71 5.65 59.05
N GLY A 379 -15.31 5.13 57.97
CA GLY A 379 -15.94 5.90 56.89
C GLY A 379 -16.54 5.01 55.78
N TYR A 380 -17.84 4.73 55.91
CA TYR A 380 -18.70 3.85 55.11
C TYR A 380 -19.29 4.55 53.86
N VAL A 381 -19.95 3.77 52.98
CA VAL A 381 -21.16 4.11 52.13
C VAL A 381 -20.96 4.38 50.61
N LEU A 382 -21.37 3.35 49.82
CA LEU A 382 -22.36 3.29 48.69
C LEU A 382 -22.17 4.22 47.44
N VAL A 383 -22.53 3.87 46.19
CA VAL A 383 -23.68 3.13 45.61
C VAL A 383 -23.31 2.57 44.22
N SER A 384 -23.80 1.37 43.89
CA SER A 384 -23.83 0.72 42.56
C SER A 384 -25.19 0.91 41.83
N PHE A 385 -25.25 0.59 40.53
CA PHE A 385 -26.42 0.42 39.63
C PHE A 385 -26.88 1.70 38.88
N PHE A 386 -27.10 1.71 37.56
CA PHE A 386 -28.01 0.83 36.78
C PHE A 386 -27.66 0.64 35.29
N PHE A 387 -28.16 -0.48 34.77
CA PHE A 387 -28.13 -1.03 33.41
C PHE A 387 -29.22 -0.42 32.49
N SER A 388 -28.97 -0.45 31.17
CA SER A 388 -29.88 -0.65 30.02
C SER A 388 -31.28 -0.02 29.94
N PHE A 389 -31.52 0.77 28.89
CA PHE A 389 -32.58 0.61 27.83
C PHE A 389 -32.87 1.97 27.19
N TRP A 390 -32.59 2.14 25.89
CA TRP A 390 -33.51 2.90 25.03
C TRP A 390 -33.35 2.54 23.55
N LEU A 391 -34.34 1.80 23.06
CA LEU A 391 -34.68 1.61 21.66
C LEU A 391 -36.19 1.84 21.64
N VAL A 392 -36.67 2.81 20.82
CA VAL A 392 -37.97 2.82 20.13
C VAL A 392 -38.28 4.23 19.59
N CYS A 393 -38.68 4.25 18.32
CA CYS A 393 -39.41 5.28 17.57
C CYS A 393 -38.72 6.60 17.20
N ASN A 394 -38.33 6.70 15.92
CA ASN A 394 -39.01 7.69 15.09
C ASN A 394 -39.22 7.17 13.66
N LYS A 395 -40.51 6.97 13.31
CA LYS A 395 -41.04 6.87 11.95
C LYS A 395 -41.49 8.28 11.60
N ASP A 396 -41.01 8.83 10.49
CA ASP A 396 -41.76 9.74 9.62
C ASP A 396 -41.12 9.67 8.22
N THR A 397 -41.72 8.93 7.28
CA THR A 397 -42.53 9.44 6.16
C THR A 397 -41.88 10.53 5.31
N GLU A 398 -41.28 10.14 4.19
CA GLU A 398 -41.45 10.87 2.93
C GLU A 398 -41.54 9.87 1.77
N GLN A 399 -42.66 9.92 1.07
CA GLN A 399 -42.98 9.16 -0.13
C GLN A 399 -42.31 9.81 -1.34
N GLY A 400 -41.64 8.99 -2.15
CA GLY A 400 -41.08 9.39 -3.43
C GLY A 400 -41.02 8.19 -4.37
N THR A 401 -42.18 7.85 -4.94
CA THR A 401 -42.36 6.88 -6.03
C THR A 401 -41.46 7.18 -7.21
N LEU A 402 -40.65 6.21 -7.66
CA LEU A 402 -40.35 6.03 -9.08
C LEU A 402 -40.14 4.54 -9.39
N ARG A 403 -40.79 4.13 -10.47
CA ARG A 403 -41.22 2.77 -10.80
C ARG A 403 -40.13 1.88 -11.38
N ALA A 404 -40.40 0.59 -11.22
CA ALA A 404 -39.72 -0.56 -11.80
C ALA A 404 -39.51 -0.48 -13.31
N TRP A 405 -38.36 -1.01 -13.76
CA TRP A 405 -38.25 -1.72 -15.03
C TRP A 405 -37.75 -3.13 -14.72
N GLY A 406 -38.64 -4.09 -14.95
CA GLY A 406 -38.39 -5.51 -14.76
C GLY A 406 -37.59 -6.08 -15.92
N CYS A 407 -36.68 -6.99 -15.60
CA CYS A 407 -36.19 -7.99 -16.52
C CYS A 407 -37.30 -9.00 -16.84
N ARG A 408 -37.40 -9.40 -18.10
CA ARG A 408 -37.87 -10.74 -18.47
C ARG A 408 -36.88 -11.42 -19.41
N PRO A 409 -36.83 -12.76 -19.40
CA PRO A 409 -35.69 -13.54 -19.86
C PRO A 409 -35.86 -14.01 -21.32
N HIS A 410 -34.73 -14.24 -21.98
CA HIS A 410 -34.48 -15.39 -22.84
C HIS A 410 -33.01 -15.73 -22.83
#